data_AF-A0A8T6HK46-F1
#
_entry.id   AF-A0A8T6HK46-F1
#
_cell.length_a   1.000
_cell.length_b   1.000
_cell.length_c   1.000
_cell.angle_alpha   90.00
_cell.angle_beta   90.00
_cell.angle_gamma   90.00
#
_symmetry.space_group_name_H-M   'P 1'
#
loop_
_entity.id
_entity.type
_entity.pdbx_description
1 polymer ?
#
loop_
_entity_poly.entity_id
_entity_poly.type
_entity_poly.pdbx_seq_one_letter_code
_entity_poly.pdbx_strand_id
1 'polypeptide(L)'
;MTTESTESPQLGELDDILDVTEERQLERPDAVDEPLAERTLFLHRRVVTIKPDRIEVRPPKSAVVVPLFGVALTAGLLALLATSVDSFPFWLMGILLLFAVVLLPLSGLSLVYALMGANIVADRGGQNVSMKQRFLGLGIGTNELIPFWKIRELLVEDEGREIARAGGALPAEEFAQWQLVLVKKSGTRHIIGSISTPRQHEEEGLQQIFEVAEAFSALTEAPIRGPIW
;
A
#
# COMPACT_ATOMS: atom_id res chain seq x y z
N MET A 1 23.65 55.70 -28.36
CA MET A 1 23.72 54.45 -29.16
C MET A 1 24.85 53.64 -28.53
N THR A 2 24.50 52.86 -27.52
CA THR A 2 25.44 52.09 -26.68
C THR A 2 24.88 50.68 -26.66
N THR A 3 25.60 49.76 -27.29
CA THR A 3 25.29 48.34 -27.34
C THR A 3 25.79 47.69 -26.06
N GLU A 4 24.88 47.30 -25.17
CA GLU A 4 25.18 46.33 -24.11
C GLU A 4 25.18 44.92 -24.73
N SER A 5 26.34 44.27 -24.61
CA SER A 5 26.59 42.89 -24.92
C SER A 5 25.85 41.99 -23.93
N THR A 6 24.85 41.26 -24.42
CA THR A 6 24.24 40.13 -23.69
C THR A 6 25.25 38.99 -23.65
N GLU A 7 25.90 38.83 -22.50
CA GLU A 7 26.73 37.68 -22.17
C GLU A 7 25.85 36.42 -22.18
N SER A 8 26.15 35.47 -23.07
CA SER A 8 25.52 34.14 -23.05
C SER A 8 26.00 33.39 -21.81
N PRO A 9 25.11 32.72 -21.05
CA PRO A 9 25.52 31.83 -19.97
C PRO A 9 26.46 30.76 -20.52
N GLN A 10 27.58 30.56 -19.84
CA GLN A 10 28.63 29.64 -20.25
C GLN A 10 28.11 28.19 -20.19
N LEU A 11 28.38 27.43 -21.26
CA LEU A 11 28.00 26.02 -21.44
C LEU A 11 28.41 25.07 -20.29
N GLY A 12 29.28 25.50 -19.36
CA GLY A 12 29.67 24.70 -18.19
C GLY A 12 28.60 24.59 -17.09
N GLU A 13 27.70 25.58 -16.97
CA GLU A 13 26.64 25.55 -15.93
C GLU A 13 25.47 24.60 -16.30
N LEU A 14 25.33 24.25 -17.58
CA LEU A 14 24.29 23.33 -18.05
C LEU A 14 24.70 21.86 -17.88
N ASP A 15 26.01 21.55 -17.90
CA ASP A 15 26.50 20.21 -17.60
C ASP A 15 26.32 19.87 -16.11
N ASP A 16 26.57 20.83 -15.20
CA ASP A 16 26.33 20.64 -13.76
C ASP A 16 24.83 20.45 -13.41
N ILE A 17 23.91 21.01 -14.20
CA ILE A 17 22.46 20.84 -14.00
C ILE A 17 21.96 19.51 -14.61
N LEU A 18 22.58 19.05 -15.69
CA LEU A 18 22.27 17.76 -16.30
C LEU A 18 22.83 16.59 -15.48
N ASP A 19 23.93 16.79 -14.75
CA ASP A 19 24.54 15.79 -13.86
C ASP A 19 23.68 15.52 -12.60
N VAL A 20 22.87 16.48 -12.15
CA VAL A 20 21.91 16.28 -11.05
C VAL A 20 20.70 15.42 -11.48
N THR A 21 20.55 15.16 -12.78
CA THR A 21 19.58 14.20 -13.34
C THR A 21 20.18 12.81 -13.54
N GLU A 22 21.37 12.54 -12.99
CA GLU A 22 21.76 11.15 -12.73
C GLU A 22 20.91 10.62 -11.58
N GLU A 23 20.09 9.62 -11.92
CA GLU A 23 19.35 8.79 -10.99
C GLU A 23 20.25 8.43 -9.80
N ARG A 24 20.07 9.08 -8.64
CA ARG A 24 20.48 8.48 -7.36
C ARG A 24 19.62 7.25 -7.15
N GLN A 25 19.92 6.18 -7.88
CA GLN A 25 19.56 4.83 -7.49
C GLN A 25 20.17 4.65 -6.10
N LEU A 26 19.38 4.81 -5.04
CA LEU A 26 19.76 4.26 -3.74
C LEU A 26 20.25 2.84 -4.01
N GLU A 27 21.42 2.57 -3.44
CA GLU A 27 22.10 1.29 -3.55
C GLU A 27 21.07 0.19 -3.31
N ARG A 28 20.98 -0.77 -4.23
CA ARG A 28 20.09 -1.91 -4.05
C ARG A 28 20.43 -2.50 -2.69
N PRO A 29 19.43 -2.69 -1.78
CA PRO A 29 19.69 -3.32 -0.50
C PRO A 29 20.41 -4.66 -0.70
N ASP A 30 21.27 -5.02 0.24
CA ASP A 30 21.95 -6.31 0.21
C ASP A 30 20.93 -7.43 0.00
N ALA A 31 21.23 -8.32 -0.95
CA ALA A 31 20.35 -9.43 -1.28
C ALA A 31 20.16 -10.33 -0.06
N VAL A 32 18.92 -10.75 0.21
CA VAL A 32 18.63 -11.70 1.27
C VAL A 32 19.18 -13.07 0.88
N ASP A 33 20.05 -13.66 1.72
CA ASP A 33 20.69 -14.97 1.46
C ASP A 33 19.67 -16.09 1.16
N GLU A 34 18.53 -16.10 1.87
CA GLU A 34 17.43 -17.04 1.66
C GLU A 34 16.09 -16.30 1.49
N PRO A 35 15.74 -15.87 0.26
CA PRO A 35 14.57 -15.01 0.04
C PRO A 35 13.25 -15.71 0.40
N LEU A 36 13.22 -17.05 0.36
CA LEU A 36 12.05 -17.88 0.60
C LEU A 36 12.02 -18.56 1.98
N ALA A 37 12.93 -18.19 2.90
CA ALA A 37 12.88 -18.66 4.28
C ALA A 37 11.54 -18.28 4.93
N GLU A 38 10.94 -19.22 5.67
CA GLU A 38 9.63 -19.02 6.29
C GLU A 38 9.69 -17.89 7.33
N ARG A 39 9.00 -16.79 7.04
CA ARG A 39 8.95 -15.61 7.92
C ARG A 39 7.71 -14.78 7.68
N THR A 40 7.42 -13.91 8.65
CA THR A 40 6.34 -12.93 8.55
C THR A 40 6.92 -11.53 8.60
N LEU A 41 6.62 -10.74 7.57
CA LEU A 41 6.99 -9.33 7.48
C LEU A 41 5.73 -8.47 7.66
N PHE A 42 5.90 -7.34 8.36
CA PHE A 42 4.83 -6.38 8.60
C PHE A 42 5.00 -5.18 7.69
N LEU A 43 4.05 -4.99 6.79
CA LEU A 43 3.86 -3.74 6.08
C LEU A 43 2.78 -2.93 6.81
N HIS A 44 2.71 -1.62 6.56
CA HIS A 44 1.89 -0.70 7.36
C HIS A 44 0.42 -1.15 7.50
N ARG A 45 -0.21 -1.61 6.41
CA ARG A 45 -1.59 -2.12 6.40
C ARG A 45 -1.73 -3.57 5.95
N ARG A 46 -0.62 -4.31 5.83
CA ARG A 46 -0.61 -5.69 5.33
C ARG A 46 0.41 -6.54 6.09
N VAL A 47 0.09 -7.80 6.29
CA VAL A 47 1.02 -8.80 6.82
C VAL A 47 1.39 -9.72 5.66
N VAL A 48 2.69 -9.84 5.39
CA VAL A 48 3.25 -10.72 4.38
C VAL A 48 3.76 -11.97 5.08
N THR A 49 3.20 -13.12 4.76
CA THR A 49 3.71 -14.42 5.22
C THR A 49 4.40 -15.09 4.03
N ILE A 50 5.71 -15.29 4.15
CA ILE A 50 6.55 -15.93 3.14
C ILE A 50 6.71 -17.40 3.54
N LYS A 51 6.44 -18.30 2.60
CA LYS A 51 6.75 -19.72 2.68
C LYS A 51 7.45 -20.16 1.39
N PRO A 52 8.18 -21.28 1.39
CA PRO A 52 8.93 -21.73 0.22
C PRO A 52 8.09 -21.88 -1.05
N ASP A 53 6.84 -22.33 -0.90
CA ASP A 53 5.91 -22.64 -1.99
C ASP A 53 4.82 -21.57 -2.18
N ARG A 54 4.64 -20.67 -1.21
CA ARG A 54 3.49 -19.75 -1.18
C ARG A 54 3.81 -18.45 -0.46
N ILE A 55 3.45 -17.32 -1.06
CA ILE A 55 3.50 -16.02 -0.40
C ILE A 55 2.08 -15.49 -0.26
N GLU A 56 1.71 -15.13 0.96
CA GLU A 56 0.41 -14.56 1.28
C GLU A 56 0.55 -13.13 1.79
N VAL A 57 -0.14 -12.20 1.15
CA VAL A 57 -0.29 -10.82 1.62
C VAL A 57 -1.74 -10.61 2.02
N ARG A 58 -1.96 -10.37 3.31
CA ARG A 58 -3.29 -10.24 3.90
C ARG A 58 -3.41 -8.99 4.77
N PRO A 59 -4.62 -8.43 4.94
CA PRO A 59 -4.84 -7.43 5.97
C PRO A 59 -4.48 -7.98 7.37
N PRO A 60 -4.00 -7.14 8.29
CA PRO A 60 -3.76 -7.57 9.66
C PRO A 60 -5.08 -7.96 10.33
N LYS A 61 -5.07 -9.02 11.14
CA LYS A 61 -6.26 -9.47 11.90
C LYS A 61 -6.81 -8.38 12.81
N SER A 62 -5.95 -7.46 13.27
CA SER A 62 -6.33 -6.31 14.10
C SER A 62 -7.24 -5.32 13.36
N ALA A 63 -7.27 -5.30 12.02
CA ALA A 63 -8.14 -4.41 11.25
C ALA A 63 -9.64 -4.64 11.53
N VAL A 64 -10.01 -5.85 11.98
CA VAL A 64 -11.40 -6.23 12.31
C VAL A 64 -11.82 -5.77 13.71
N VAL A 65 -10.87 -5.49 14.61
CA VAL A 65 -11.13 -5.25 16.04
C VAL A 65 -11.90 -3.95 16.26
N VAL A 66 -11.46 -2.84 15.67
CA VAL A 66 -12.11 -1.53 15.83
C VAL A 66 -13.55 -1.54 15.29
N PRO A 67 -13.81 -2.03 14.06
CA PRO A 67 -15.17 -2.13 13.55
C PRO A 67 -16.06 -3.06 14.37
N LEU A 68 -15.52 -4.19 14.84
CA LEU A 68 -16.28 -5.13 15.67
C LEU A 68 -16.67 -4.50 17.01
N PHE A 69 -15.76 -3.74 17.63
CA PHE A 69 -16.06 -2.97 18.82
C PHE A 69 -17.16 -1.93 18.56
N GLY A 70 -17.10 -1.22 17.43
CA GLY A 70 -18.15 -0.27 17.05
C GLY A 70 -19.53 -0.92 16.86
N VAL A 71 -19.59 -2.11 16.25
CA VAL A 71 -20.83 -2.90 16.13
C VAL A 71 -21.32 -3.33 17.51
N ALA A 72 -20.44 -3.85 18.37
CA ALA A 72 -20.79 -4.28 19.73
C ALA A 72 -21.28 -3.10 20.59
N LEU A 73 -20.62 -1.95 20.50
CA LEU A 73 -21.03 -0.73 21.19
C LEU A 73 -22.40 -0.27 20.71
N THR A 74 -22.64 -0.28 19.40
CA THR A 74 -23.95 0.07 18.84
C THR A 74 -25.05 -0.88 19.34
N ALA A 75 -24.78 -2.19 19.34
CA ALA A 75 -25.71 -3.18 19.89
C ALA A 75 -26.00 -2.93 21.37
N GLY A 76 -24.98 -2.58 22.16
CA GLY A 76 -25.13 -2.18 23.56
C GLY A 76 -25.98 -0.92 23.75
N LEU A 77 -25.78 0.11 22.92
CA LEU A 77 -26.59 1.33 22.95
C LEU A 77 -28.06 1.05 22.61
N LEU A 78 -28.32 0.24 21.59
CA LEU A 78 -29.68 -0.15 21.20
C LEU A 78 -30.35 -1.00 22.28
N ALA A 79 -29.63 -1.93 22.91
CA ALA A 79 -30.13 -2.70 24.03
C ALA A 79 -30.47 -1.80 25.23
N LEU A 80 -29.59 -0.86 25.58
CA LEU A 80 -29.82 0.12 26.65
C LEU A 80 -31.07 0.97 26.37
N LEU A 81 -31.21 1.46 25.13
CA LEU A 81 -32.39 2.20 24.70
C LEU A 81 -33.67 1.36 24.84
N ALA A 82 -33.62 0.07 24.49
CA ALA A 82 -34.77 -0.82 24.57
C ALA A 82 -35.19 -1.15 26.01
N THR A 83 -34.23 -1.25 26.94
CA THR A 83 -34.51 -1.64 28.34
C THR A 83 -34.73 -0.48 29.30
N SER A 84 -34.30 0.74 28.95
CA SER A 84 -34.22 1.87 29.88
C SER A 84 -35.01 3.10 29.43
N VAL A 85 -36.05 2.90 28.61
CA VAL A 85 -36.92 3.96 28.07
C VAL A 85 -37.47 4.87 29.18
N ASP A 86 -37.91 4.29 30.29
CA ASP A 86 -38.53 5.03 31.40
C ASP A 86 -37.51 5.56 32.43
N SER A 87 -36.24 5.19 32.31
CA SER A 87 -35.20 5.51 33.29
C SER A 87 -34.38 6.74 32.94
N PHE A 88 -34.40 7.18 31.68
CA PHE A 88 -33.58 8.29 31.21
C PHE A 88 -34.43 9.47 30.71
N PRO A 89 -33.92 10.71 30.83
CA PRO A 89 -34.54 11.87 30.20
C PRO A 89 -34.63 11.70 28.68
N PHE A 90 -35.74 12.18 28.09
CA PHE A 90 -36.00 12.05 26.66
C PHE A 90 -34.86 12.56 25.76
N TRP A 91 -34.23 13.69 26.13
CA TRP A 91 -33.12 14.25 25.35
C TRP A 91 -31.90 13.32 25.29
N LEU A 92 -31.61 12.59 26.37
CA LEU A 92 -30.49 11.66 26.42
C LEU A 92 -30.76 10.44 25.54
N MET A 93 -32.01 9.96 25.48
CA MET A 93 -32.43 8.91 24.56
C MET A 93 -32.24 9.33 23.11
N GLY A 94 -32.59 10.57 22.77
CA GLY A 94 -32.35 11.14 21.44
C GLY A 94 -30.86 11.17 21.06
N ILE A 95 -29.98 11.53 21.99
CA ILE A 95 -28.52 11.52 21.77
C ILE A 95 -28.00 10.10 21.58
N LEU A 96 -28.38 9.16 22.45
CA LEU A 96 -27.95 7.76 22.35
C LEU A 96 -28.41 7.11 21.05
N LEU A 97 -29.63 7.41 20.62
CA LEU A 97 -30.16 6.96 19.33
C LEU A 97 -29.36 7.55 18.17
N LEU A 98 -29.06 8.85 18.21
CA LEU A 98 -28.24 9.50 17.18
C LEU A 98 -26.86 8.83 17.06
N PHE A 99 -26.20 8.56 18.19
CA PHE A 99 -24.94 7.82 18.20
C PHE A 99 -25.08 6.42 17.59
N ALA A 100 -26.11 5.66 17.96
CA ALA A 100 -26.34 4.32 17.41
C ALA A 100 -26.58 4.36 15.88
N VAL A 101 -27.40 5.31 15.40
CA VAL A 101 -27.72 5.46 13.98
C VAL A 101 -26.50 5.82 13.13
N VAL A 102 -25.56 6.61 13.67
CA VAL A 102 -24.32 6.97 12.97
C VAL A 102 -23.25 5.88 13.10
N LEU A 103 -23.10 5.31 14.28
CA LEU A 103 -22.03 4.34 14.57
C LEU A 103 -22.25 3.02 13.84
N LEU A 104 -23.50 2.57 13.70
CA LEU A 104 -23.83 1.31 13.02
C LEU A 104 -23.35 1.27 11.56
N PRO A 105 -23.70 2.21 10.66
CA PRO A 105 -23.26 2.17 9.27
C PRO A 105 -21.75 2.36 9.14
N LEU A 106 -21.13 3.23 9.95
CA LEU A 106 -19.68 3.44 9.91
C LEU A 106 -18.91 2.19 10.32
N SER A 107 -19.33 1.54 11.40
CA SER A 107 -18.72 0.30 11.90
C SER A 107 -19.02 -0.87 10.97
N GLY A 108 -20.24 -0.97 10.45
CA GLY A 108 -20.64 -1.99 9.49
C GLY A 108 -19.84 -1.91 8.19
N LEU A 109 -19.74 -0.72 7.58
CA LEU A 109 -18.94 -0.52 6.38
C LEU A 109 -17.46 -0.82 6.64
N SER A 110 -16.91 -0.30 7.74
CA SER A 110 -15.52 -0.54 8.11
C SER A 110 -15.22 -2.02 8.37
N LEU A 111 -16.18 -2.76 8.95
CA LEU A 111 -16.08 -4.20 9.15
C LEU A 111 -16.07 -4.94 7.81
N VAL A 112 -16.95 -4.56 6.88
CA VAL A 112 -16.94 -5.11 5.52
C VAL A 112 -15.60 -4.86 4.84
N TYR A 113 -15.05 -3.64 4.94
CA TYR A 113 -13.73 -3.33 4.36
C TYR A 113 -12.58 -4.11 5.02
N ALA A 114 -12.64 -4.33 6.33
CA ALA A 114 -11.64 -5.12 7.05
C ALA A 114 -11.69 -6.60 6.65
N LEU A 115 -12.88 -7.18 6.53
CA LEU A 115 -13.08 -8.59 6.16
C LEU A 115 -12.81 -8.86 4.67
N MET A 116 -13.22 -7.93 3.81
CA MET A 116 -13.03 -8.03 2.35
C MET A 116 -11.67 -7.52 1.88
N GLY A 117 -10.80 -7.10 2.80
CA GLY A 117 -9.50 -6.55 2.45
C GLY A 117 -8.73 -7.48 1.50
N ALA A 118 -8.21 -6.88 0.42
CA ALA A 118 -7.48 -7.56 -0.64
C ALA A 118 -6.49 -8.60 -0.08
N ASN A 119 -6.68 -9.85 -0.49
CA ASN A 119 -5.72 -10.92 -0.27
C ASN A 119 -4.98 -11.13 -1.59
N ILE A 120 -3.66 -11.15 -1.52
CA ILE A 120 -2.80 -11.55 -2.64
C ILE A 120 -2.14 -12.85 -2.23
N VAL A 121 -2.25 -13.86 -3.08
CA VAL A 121 -1.66 -15.16 -2.84
C VAL A 121 -0.86 -15.54 -4.07
N ALA A 122 0.46 -15.59 -3.94
CA ALA A 122 1.31 -16.20 -4.94
C ALA A 122 1.53 -17.66 -4.57
N ASP A 123 1.22 -18.58 -5.49
CA ASP A 123 1.33 -20.02 -5.27
C ASP A 123 2.20 -20.65 -6.36
N ARG A 124 3.28 -21.31 -5.96
CA ARG A 124 4.19 -22.04 -6.86
C ARG A 124 3.51 -23.23 -7.50
N GLY A 125 2.65 -23.95 -6.78
CA GLY A 125 1.94 -25.11 -7.31
C GLY A 125 0.99 -24.73 -8.44
N GLY A 126 0.24 -23.65 -8.25
CA GLY A 126 -0.64 -23.07 -9.27
C GLY A 126 0.05 -22.23 -10.34
N GLN A 127 1.35 -21.90 -10.18
CA GLN A 127 2.10 -20.99 -11.07
C GLN A 127 1.38 -19.65 -11.31
N ASN A 128 0.73 -19.11 -10.28
CA ASN A 128 -0.06 -17.91 -10.39
C ASN A 128 -0.10 -17.06 -9.12
N VAL A 129 -0.38 -15.77 -9.31
CA VAL A 129 -0.73 -14.82 -8.27
C VAL A 129 -2.24 -14.59 -8.34
N SER A 130 -2.95 -14.99 -7.30
CA SER A 130 -4.37 -14.68 -7.12
C SER A 130 -4.53 -13.38 -6.36
N MET A 131 -5.24 -12.43 -6.93
CA MET A 131 -5.53 -11.12 -6.33
C MET A 131 -7.04 -10.95 -6.17
N LYS A 132 -7.50 -10.70 -4.95
CA LYS A 132 -8.90 -10.32 -4.70
C LYS A 132 -9.09 -8.84 -4.98
N GLN A 133 -9.83 -8.51 -6.05
CA GLN A 133 -10.20 -7.13 -6.38
C GLN A 133 -11.18 -6.58 -5.31
N ARG A 134 -10.95 -5.34 -4.84
CA ARG A 134 -11.81 -4.68 -3.83
C ARG A 134 -13.06 -4.07 -4.47
N PHE A 135 -14.16 -4.09 -3.72
CA PHE A 135 -15.49 -3.68 -4.16
C PHE A 135 -15.73 -2.18 -4.01
N LEU A 136 -16.01 -1.53 -5.14
CA LEU A 136 -17.17 -0.64 -5.35
C LEU A 136 -17.43 -0.52 -6.87
N GLY A 137 -17.90 -1.64 -7.46
CA GLY A 137 -18.71 -1.61 -8.69
C GLY A 137 -18.05 -2.04 -10.00
N LEU A 138 -17.90 -3.36 -10.23
CA LEU A 138 -18.25 -4.09 -11.47
C LEU A 138 -17.72 -5.55 -11.52
N GLY A 139 -16.85 -5.97 -10.58
CA GLY A 139 -16.35 -7.35 -10.47
C GLY A 139 -16.36 -7.85 -9.02
N ILE A 140 -17.50 -8.37 -8.56
CA ILE A 140 -17.69 -8.87 -7.18
C ILE A 140 -16.90 -10.18 -7.01
N GLY A 141 -15.97 -10.22 -6.05
CA GLY A 141 -15.30 -11.45 -5.63
C GLY A 141 -14.46 -12.13 -6.70
N THR A 142 -14.18 -11.45 -7.82
CA THR A 142 -13.35 -11.99 -8.88
C THR A 142 -11.92 -12.03 -8.38
N ASN A 143 -11.43 -13.25 -8.18
CA ASN A 143 -10.01 -13.51 -8.06
C ASN A 143 -9.40 -13.27 -9.44
N GLU A 144 -8.67 -12.19 -9.60
CA GLU A 144 -7.81 -12.05 -10.75
C GLU A 144 -6.66 -13.02 -10.58
N LEU A 145 -6.57 -13.99 -11.47
CA LEU A 145 -5.48 -14.96 -11.50
C LEU A 145 -4.46 -14.48 -12.53
N ILE A 146 -3.26 -14.18 -12.07
CA ILE A 146 -2.14 -13.72 -12.88
C ILE A 146 -1.10 -14.84 -12.95
N PRO A 147 -1.04 -15.61 -14.04
CA PRO A 147 0.01 -16.61 -14.22
C PRO A 147 1.40 -15.97 -14.17
N PHE A 148 2.40 -16.67 -13.63
CA PHE A 148 3.77 -16.15 -13.47
C PHE A 148 4.36 -15.68 -14.81
N TRP A 149 4.13 -16.44 -15.88
CA TRP A 149 4.60 -16.07 -17.21
C TRP A 149 3.98 -14.78 -17.77
N LYS A 150 2.87 -14.27 -17.21
CA LYS A 150 2.28 -12.97 -17.56
C LYS A 150 2.87 -11.81 -16.75
N ILE A 151 3.65 -12.08 -15.71
CA ILE A 151 4.35 -11.06 -14.95
C ILE A 151 5.53 -10.59 -15.82
N ARG A 152 5.67 -9.27 -15.96
CA ARG A 152 6.79 -8.64 -16.66
C ARG A 152 7.92 -8.36 -15.69
N GLU A 153 7.58 -7.72 -14.58
CA GLU A 153 8.52 -7.27 -13.55
C GLU A 153 7.77 -6.94 -12.25
N LEU A 154 8.55 -6.89 -11.17
CA LEU A 154 8.16 -6.38 -9.87
C LEU A 154 8.81 -5.01 -9.71
N LEU A 155 8.00 -3.97 -9.57
CA LEU A 155 8.45 -2.59 -9.50
C LEU A 155 8.43 -2.11 -8.05
N VAL A 156 9.53 -1.52 -7.60
CA VAL A 156 9.60 -0.80 -6.33
C VAL A 156 9.69 0.70 -6.62
N GLU A 157 8.74 1.47 -6.10
CA GLU A 157 8.60 2.91 -6.39
C GLU A 157 8.20 3.74 -5.17
N ASP A 158 8.56 5.03 -5.18
CA ASP A 158 8.12 6.03 -4.19
C ASP A 158 6.91 6.82 -4.72
N GLU A 159 5.70 6.42 -4.33
CA GLU A 159 4.44 7.06 -4.76
C GLU A 159 4.43 8.57 -4.43
N GLY A 160 4.99 8.95 -3.28
CA GLY A 160 5.02 10.34 -2.84
C GLY A 160 5.82 11.25 -3.78
N ARG A 161 6.86 10.72 -4.43
CA ARG A 161 7.63 11.46 -5.43
C ARG A 161 7.01 11.42 -6.83
N GLU A 162 6.36 10.32 -7.21
CA GLU A 162 5.64 10.22 -8.49
C GLU A 162 4.52 11.27 -8.57
N ILE A 163 3.72 11.41 -7.51
CA ILE A 163 2.64 12.39 -7.42
C ILE A 163 3.17 13.83 -7.43
N ALA A 164 4.24 14.11 -6.67
CA ALA A 164 4.86 15.42 -6.61
C ALA A 164 5.39 15.88 -7.99
N ARG A 165 6.03 14.97 -8.75
CA ARG A 165 6.49 15.27 -10.11
C ARG A 165 5.34 15.53 -11.09
N ALA A 166 4.28 14.72 -11.04
CA ALA A 166 3.12 14.92 -11.90
C ALA A 166 2.43 16.28 -11.66
N GLY A 167 2.50 16.79 -10.43
CA GLY A 167 1.97 18.09 -10.03
C GLY A 167 2.92 19.29 -10.23
N GLY A 168 4.16 19.07 -10.69
CA GLY A 168 5.15 20.14 -10.86
C GLY A 168 5.62 20.78 -9.54
N ALA A 169 5.42 20.12 -8.40
CA ALA A 169 5.77 20.62 -7.08
C ALA A 169 6.94 19.82 -6.49
N LEU A 170 7.98 20.54 -6.06
CA LEU A 170 8.93 20.10 -5.03
C LEU A 170 8.59 20.87 -3.75
N PRO A 171 8.67 20.27 -2.55
CA PRO A 171 9.68 19.28 -2.21
C PRO A 171 9.13 17.86 -1.98
N ALA A 172 10.09 16.92 -1.93
CA ALA A 172 9.94 15.58 -1.42
C ALA A 172 9.05 15.56 -0.16
N GLU A 173 7.96 14.81 -0.19
CA GLU A 173 7.10 14.59 0.99
C GLU A 173 7.97 14.26 2.22
N GLU A 174 7.55 14.72 3.41
CA GLU A 174 8.17 14.39 4.70
C GLU A 174 8.19 12.86 4.96
N PHE A 175 7.40 12.12 4.20
CA PHE A 175 7.33 10.67 4.20
C PHE A 175 7.76 10.11 2.83
N ALA A 176 8.56 9.05 2.84
CA ALA A 176 8.74 8.18 1.69
C ALA A 176 7.60 7.16 1.66
N GLN A 177 6.95 6.99 0.50
CA GLN A 177 5.82 6.06 0.34
C GLN A 177 6.20 4.96 -0.65
N TRP A 178 6.95 3.99 -0.14
CA TRP A 178 7.41 2.86 -0.93
C TRP A 178 6.28 1.89 -1.24
N GLN A 179 6.16 1.51 -2.52
CA GLN A 179 5.21 0.52 -2.99
C GLN A 179 5.89 -0.60 -3.78
N LEU A 180 5.42 -1.83 -3.58
CA LEU A 180 5.71 -2.96 -4.46
C LEU A 180 4.55 -3.17 -5.41
N VAL A 181 4.82 -3.11 -6.71
CA VAL A 181 3.83 -3.23 -7.78
C VAL A 181 4.18 -4.38 -8.71
N LEU A 182 3.23 -5.30 -8.90
CA LEU A 182 3.31 -6.32 -9.94
C LEU A 182 2.89 -5.70 -11.27
N VAL A 183 3.79 -5.69 -12.25
CA VAL A 183 3.48 -5.20 -13.59
C VAL A 183 3.34 -6.38 -14.55
N LYS A 184 2.19 -6.48 -15.21
CA LYS A 184 1.93 -7.48 -16.24
C LYS A 184 2.65 -7.14 -17.54
N LYS A 185 2.84 -8.15 -18.39
CA LYS A 185 3.27 -7.96 -19.78
C LYS A 185 2.35 -7.03 -20.59
N SER A 186 1.08 -6.90 -20.21
CA SER A 186 0.13 -5.94 -20.78
C SER A 186 0.38 -4.48 -20.36
N GLY A 187 1.24 -4.24 -19.35
CA GLY A 187 1.41 -2.94 -18.70
C GLY A 187 0.43 -2.68 -17.55
N THR A 188 -0.51 -3.58 -17.28
CA THR A 188 -1.42 -3.47 -16.12
C THR A 188 -0.64 -3.59 -14.82
N ARG A 189 -0.89 -2.69 -13.87
CA ARG A 189 -0.17 -2.55 -12.59
C ARG A 189 -1.06 -2.98 -11.43
N HIS A 190 -0.52 -3.78 -10.50
CA HIS A 190 -1.23 -4.23 -9.31
C HIS A 190 -0.39 -4.05 -8.04
N ILE A 191 -0.90 -3.28 -7.08
CA ILE A 191 -0.18 -2.98 -5.83
C ILE A 191 -0.20 -4.20 -4.88
N ILE A 192 0.99 -4.75 -4.61
CA ILE A 192 1.22 -5.86 -3.68
C ILE A 192 1.23 -5.38 -2.23
N GLY A 193 1.85 -4.25 -1.94
CA GLY A 193 2.00 -3.73 -0.60
C GLY A 193 2.69 -2.39 -0.60
N SER A 194 2.57 -1.67 0.51
CA SER A 194 3.21 -0.37 0.68
C SER A 194 3.66 -0.16 2.12
N ILE A 195 4.69 0.66 2.26
CA ILE A 195 5.23 1.13 3.53
C ILE A 195 5.48 2.63 3.44
N SER A 196 5.06 3.34 4.48
CA SER A 196 5.32 4.77 4.62
C SER A 196 6.26 4.97 5.79
N THR A 197 7.41 5.60 5.54
CA THR A 197 8.39 5.95 6.57
C THR A 197 8.69 7.44 6.51
N PRO A 198 9.08 8.08 7.63
CA PRO A 198 9.66 9.41 7.56
C PRO A 198 10.84 9.41 6.59
N ARG A 199 11.05 10.49 5.82
CA ARG A 199 12.09 10.58 4.79
C ARG A 199 13.49 10.25 5.32
N GLN A 200 13.78 10.62 6.57
CA GLN A 200 15.05 10.29 7.26
C GLN A 200 15.28 8.78 7.50
N HIS A 201 14.23 7.95 7.38
CA HIS A 201 14.26 6.48 7.47
C HIS A 201 13.77 5.85 6.16
N GLU A 202 14.00 6.51 5.01
CA GLU A 202 13.54 5.97 3.72
C GLU A 202 14.24 4.66 3.34
N GLU A 203 15.51 4.49 3.74
CA GLU A 203 16.29 3.26 3.54
C GLU A 203 15.70 2.05 4.28
N GLU A 204 15.26 2.22 5.52
CA GLU A 204 14.61 1.15 6.30
C GLU A 204 13.29 0.71 5.63
N GLY A 205 12.51 1.68 5.15
CA GLY A 205 11.29 1.41 4.39
C GLY A 205 11.57 0.70 3.06
N LEU A 206 12.62 1.14 2.37
CA LEU A 206 13.07 0.57 1.11
C LEU A 206 13.53 -0.89 1.29
N GLN A 207 14.33 -1.16 2.33
CA GLN A 207 14.81 -2.50 2.64
C GLN A 207 13.65 -3.46 2.89
N GLN A 208 12.68 -3.06 3.73
CA GLN A 208 11.53 -3.91 4.03
C GLN A 208 10.66 -4.23 2.81
N ILE A 209 10.46 -3.25 1.90
CA ILE A 209 9.68 -3.51 0.68
C ILE A 209 10.48 -4.36 -0.32
N PHE A 210 11.80 -4.19 -0.38
CA PHE A 210 12.69 -4.99 -1.22
C PHE A 210 12.75 -6.44 -0.77
N GLU A 211 12.78 -6.72 0.53
CA GLU A 211 12.72 -8.10 1.03
C GLU A 211 11.46 -8.85 0.54
N VAL A 212 10.33 -8.13 0.48
CA VAL A 212 9.09 -8.69 -0.09
C VAL A 212 9.24 -8.88 -1.61
N ALA A 213 9.82 -7.91 -2.31
CA ALA A 213 10.07 -7.98 -3.75
C ALA A 213 10.97 -9.18 -4.11
N GLU A 214 12.02 -9.43 -3.34
CA GLU A 214 12.94 -10.56 -3.48
C GLU A 214 12.25 -11.90 -3.27
N ALA A 215 11.40 -12.01 -2.24
CA ALA A 215 10.60 -13.21 -2.04
C ALA A 215 9.67 -13.48 -3.23
N PHE A 216 8.98 -12.44 -3.74
CA PHE A 216 8.13 -12.57 -4.93
C PHE A 216 8.94 -12.90 -6.18
N SER A 217 10.11 -12.29 -6.38
CA SER A 217 11.02 -12.57 -7.49
C SER A 217 11.50 -14.02 -7.45
N ALA A 218 11.97 -14.50 -6.30
CA ALA A 218 12.40 -15.88 -6.12
C ALA A 218 11.26 -16.90 -6.31
N LEU A 219 10.01 -16.52 -6.02
CA LEU A 219 8.85 -17.39 -6.24
C LEU A 219 8.36 -17.40 -7.69
N THR A 220 8.37 -16.25 -8.36
CA THR A 220 7.73 -16.02 -9.67
C THR A 220 8.71 -15.94 -10.83
N GLU A 221 10.00 -15.86 -10.55
CA GLU A 221 11.11 -15.61 -11.50
C GLU A 221 11.00 -14.27 -12.24
N ALA A 222 10.13 -13.37 -11.77
CA ALA A 222 9.98 -12.04 -12.34
C ALA A 222 11.10 -11.10 -11.87
N PRO A 223 11.76 -10.36 -12.77
CA PRO A 223 12.82 -9.44 -12.40
C PRO A 223 12.28 -8.28 -11.55
N ILE A 224 13.10 -7.81 -10.61
CA ILE A 224 12.81 -6.61 -9.82
C ILE A 224 13.38 -5.40 -10.56
N ARG A 225 12.60 -4.32 -10.63
CA ARG A 225 13.03 -3.00 -11.13
C ARG A 225 12.81 -1.92 -10.07
N GLY A 226 13.69 -0.93 -10.09
CA GLY A 226 13.75 0.14 -9.11
C GLY A 226 14.89 -0.04 -8.09
N PRO A 227 14.95 0.84 -7.07
CA PRO A 227 13.95 1.87 -6.77
C PRO A 227 13.84 2.94 -7.85
N ILE A 228 12.62 3.20 -8.32
CA ILE A 228 12.33 4.30 -9.25
C ILE A 228 11.67 5.42 -8.46
N TRP A 229 12.28 6.60 -8.49
CA TRP A 229 11.75 7.83 -7.91
C TRP A 229 10.87 8.53 -8.91
#